data_AF-A0A3Q0SSI3-F1
#
_entry.id   AF-A0A3Q0SSI3-F1
#
_cell.length_a   1.000
_cell.length_b   1.000
_cell.length_c   1.000
_cell.angle_alpha   90.00
_cell.angle_beta   90.00
_cell.angle_gamma   90.00
#
_symmetry.space_group_name_H-M   'P 1'
#
loop_
_entity.id
_entity.type
_entity.pdbx_description
1 polymer ?
#
loop_
_entity_poly.entity_id
_entity_poly.type
_entity_poly.pdbx_seq_one_letter_code
_entity_poly.pdbx_strand_id
1 'polypeptide(L)'
;PPNNLNVWSKATEEEQEEDFYDWEETQQHIHIKDTQTGGGAGDREMEAGGGQQEGKQDDSLKKEEEEQEGVTVQQEIKEEQEVKVQQDGDSQQEDSDSELKEEVGLPSEFDNEYLREMEKELTEEEKESRRQQSLSLKEAGNAHFKRGDWAEAGRSYTEALSMCPVCFSRERAVLFSNRAAARLHLDLKEQAISDCSRALELDPDYLRALLRRAELYEQTEKLDEALEDYQKVLERDPNNVPARQAAMRLPQQIQERNEKLKDEMISKLKDLGNMILRPFGLSTNNFQVNQDSTSGAYSINFVQNPNNNNR
;
A
#
# COMPACT_ATOMS: atom_id res chain seq x y z
N PRO A 1 -29.22 7.75 53.74
CA PRO A 1 -29.30 7.91 52.27
C PRO A 1 -28.94 9.34 51.82
N PRO A 2 -27.73 9.55 51.27
CA PRO A 2 -27.46 10.62 50.31
C PRO A 2 -27.82 10.13 48.90
N ASN A 3 -28.34 11.00 48.02
CA ASN A 3 -28.85 10.61 46.71
C ASN A 3 -28.03 11.21 45.55
N ASN A 4 -27.48 10.31 44.73
CA ASN A 4 -27.07 10.46 43.34
C ASN A 4 -26.47 11.81 42.86
N LEU A 5 -25.14 11.93 42.92
CA LEU A 5 -24.34 12.92 42.18
C LEU A 5 -23.07 12.25 41.62
N ASN A 6 -23.22 11.17 40.83
CA ASN A 6 -22.09 10.56 40.10
C ASN A 6 -22.56 9.65 38.93
N VAL A 7 -23.10 10.24 37.86
CA VAL A 7 -23.59 9.52 36.66
C VAL A 7 -22.95 10.05 35.35
N TRP A 8 -22.11 11.08 35.43
CA TRP A 8 -21.49 11.76 34.27
C TRP A 8 -19.95 11.73 34.35
N SER A 9 -19.40 10.66 34.92
CA SER A 9 -17.99 10.51 35.30
C SER A 9 -17.44 9.10 35.04
N LYS A 10 -18.13 8.30 34.21
CA LYS A 10 -17.76 6.93 33.80
C LYS A 10 -18.13 6.63 32.32
N ALA A 11 -17.90 7.59 31.44
CA ALA A 11 -18.09 7.46 29.99
C ALA A 11 -16.75 7.64 29.23
N THR A 12 -15.63 7.34 29.89
CA THR A 12 -14.25 7.53 29.39
C THR A 12 -13.32 6.40 29.85
N GLU A 13 -13.88 5.20 30.06
CA GLU A 13 -13.14 3.97 30.37
C GLU A 13 -13.53 2.93 29.31
N GLU A 14 -12.60 2.68 28.37
CA GLU A 14 -12.47 1.42 27.63
C GLU A 14 -13.72 0.88 26.90
N GLU A 15 -14.29 1.65 25.97
CA GLU A 15 -14.76 1.01 24.73
C GLU A 15 -13.52 0.51 23.98
N GLN A 16 -13.20 -0.77 24.20
CA GLN A 16 -12.14 -1.46 23.47
C GLN A 16 -12.59 -1.64 22.02
N GLU A 17 -12.07 -0.81 21.11
CA GLU A 17 -12.29 -1.00 19.68
C GLU A 17 -11.69 -2.35 19.25
N GLU A 18 -12.54 -3.38 19.10
CA GLU A 18 -12.24 -4.61 18.34
C GLU A 18 -12.08 -4.33 16.82
N ASP A 19 -11.50 -3.19 16.46
CA ASP A 19 -11.11 -2.94 15.08
C ASP A 19 -9.93 -3.86 14.75
N PHE A 20 -10.07 -4.62 13.66
CA PHE A 20 -9.15 -5.70 13.34
C PHE A 20 -7.81 -5.14 12.83
N TYR A 21 -6.71 -5.44 13.52
CA TYR A 21 -5.35 -5.29 13.01
C TYR A 21 -4.48 -6.42 13.57
N ASP A 22 -4.72 -7.62 13.06
CA ASP A 22 -3.79 -8.73 13.24
C ASP A 22 -2.66 -8.59 12.21
N TRP A 23 -1.46 -8.32 12.70
CA TRP A 23 -0.24 -8.26 11.91
C TRP A 23 0.24 -9.66 11.47
N GLU A 24 -0.09 -10.72 12.21
CA GLU A 24 0.35 -12.07 11.89
C GLU A 24 -0.45 -12.69 10.72
N GLU A 25 -1.68 -12.22 10.46
CA GLU A 25 -2.42 -12.58 9.25
C GLU A 25 -1.85 -11.93 7.98
N THR A 26 -1.47 -10.64 7.99
CA THR A 26 -1.01 -9.97 6.76
C THR A 26 0.31 -10.56 6.24
N GLN A 27 1.19 -11.02 7.14
CA GLN A 27 2.44 -11.71 6.78
C GLN A 27 2.21 -13.01 6.00
N GLN A 28 1.10 -13.73 6.22
CA GLN A 28 0.82 -14.99 5.51
C GLN A 28 0.59 -14.76 4.01
N HIS A 29 -0.03 -13.64 3.63
CA HIS A 29 -0.21 -13.26 2.23
C HIS A 29 1.12 -12.92 1.51
N ILE A 30 2.18 -12.57 2.24
CA ILE A 30 3.50 -12.26 1.66
C ILE A 30 4.21 -13.57 1.26
N HIS A 31 4.33 -14.54 2.18
CA HIS A 31 5.00 -15.82 1.92
C HIS A 31 4.35 -16.67 0.81
N ILE A 32 3.05 -16.48 0.54
CA ILE A 32 2.34 -17.16 -0.56
C ILE A 32 2.82 -16.66 -1.94
N LYS A 33 3.28 -15.41 -2.07
CA LYS A 33 3.79 -14.87 -3.35
C LYS A 33 5.21 -15.36 -3.64
N ASP A 34 6.10 -15.37 -2.65
CA ASP A 34 7.50 -15.83 -2.81
C ASP A 34 7.64 -17.32 -3.17
N THR A 35 6.65 -18.14 -2.81
CA THR A 35 6.66 -19.59 -3.08
C THR A 35 6.14 -19.98 -4.47
N GLN A 36 5.60 -19.04 -5.26
CA GLN A 36 5.07 -19.32 -6.61
C GLN A 36 5.97 -18.85 -7.76
N THR A 37 7.05 -18.10 -7.50
CA THR A 37 7.94 -17.51 -8.52
C THR A 37 9.39 -18.00 -8.44
N GLY A 38 9.62 -19.27 -8.12
CA GLY A 38 10.95 -19.89 -8.23
C GLY A 38 10.97 -21.42 -8.17
N GLY A 39 11.38 -22.09 -9.26
CA GLY A 39 11.52 -23.55 -9.26
C GLY A 39 11.49 -24.24 -10.63
N GLY A 40 12.42 -23.91 -11.53
CA GLY A 40 12.57 -24.62 -12.81
C GLY A 40 13.50 -25.83 -12.71
N ALA A 41 13.03 -26.98 -13.22
CA ALA A 41 13.78 -28.17 -13.68
C ALA A 41 15.01 -28.67 -12.86
N GLY A 42 14.91 -29.88 -12.29
CA GLY A 42 16.04 -30.61 -11.75
C GLY A 42 15.77 -32.11 -11.58
N ASP A 43 16.12 -32.92 -12.57
CA ASP A 43 16.06 -34.39 -12.47
C ASP A 43 17.10 -34.93 -11.47
N ARG A 44 16.70 -35.86 -10.60
CA ARG A 44 17.41 -37.15 -10.43
C ARG A 44 16.76 -38.18 -9.49
N GLU A 45 16.60 -39.37 -10.05
CA GLU A 45 16.94 -40.70 -9.51
C GLU A 45 16.22 -41.25 -8.24
N MET A 46 16.17 -42.59 -8.19
CA MET A 46 15.51 -43.40 -7.17
C MET A 46 16.51 -43.79 -6.08
N GLU A 47 16.02 -44.05 -4.87
CA GLU A 47 16.39 -45.27 -4.13
C GLU A 47 15.16 -45.83 -3.41
N ALA A 48 15.22 -47.12 -3.05
CA ALA A 48 14.13 -47.85 -2.41
C ALA A 48 14.61 -48.50 -1.11
N GLY A 49 13.80 -48.41 -0.06
CA GLY A 49 14.00 -49.09 1.23
C GLY A 49 12.65 -49.42 1.86
N GLY A 50 12.49 -50.63 2.39
CA GLY A 50 11.17 -51.14 2.80
C GLY A 50 11.13 -51.84 4.16
N GLY A 51 9.91 -51.96 4.69
CA GLY A 51 9.49 -52.67 5.90
C GLY A 51 8.05 -52.21 6.20
N GLN A 52 7.01 -53.06 6.22
CA GLN A 52 6.74 -54.20 7.10
C GLN A 52 6.68 -53.78 8.59
N GLN A 53 5.60 -54.07 9.34
CA GLN A 53 4.27 -54.61 8.97
C GLN A 53 3.25 -54.31 10.10
N GLU A 54 2.06 -54.91 10.01
CA GLU A 54 0.94 -54.87 10.98
C GLU A 54 0.16 -53.54 11.09
N GLY A 55 -1.18 -53.50 11.14
CA GLY A 55 -2.16 -54.57 10.87
C GLY A 55 -3.38 -54.53 11.79
N LYS A 56 -4.55 -54.12 11.28
CA LYS A 56 -5.87 -54.48 11.84
C LYS A 56 -7.02 -54.25 10.86
N GLN A 57 -7.96 -55.19 10.92
CA GLN A 57 -9.25 -55.25 10.26
C GLN A 57 -10.36 -54.71 11.19
N ASP A 58 -11.59 -54.42 10.76
CA ASP A 58 -12.10 -54.34 9.37
C ASP A 58 -12.78 -52.95 9.15
N ASP A 59 -14.05 -52.65 8.82
CA ASP A 59 -15.27 -53.41 8.48
C ASP A 59 -16.26 -52.52 7.68
N SER A 60 -17.10 -53.15 6.87
CA SER A 60 -18.42 -52.71 6.35
C SER A 60 -18.65 -51.27 5.87
N LEU A 61 -18.41 -51.09 4.56
CA LEU A 61 -19.46 -50.82 3.56
C LEU A 61 -20.66 -49.94 3.96
N LYS A 62 -20.80 -48.82 3.25
CA LYS A 62 -22.01 -48.55 2.45
C LYS A 62 -21.68 -47.72 1.21
N LYS A 63 -22.27 -48.11 0.07
CA LYS A 63 -22.38 -47.29 -1.14
C LYS A 63 -23.74 -46.60 -1.13
N GLU A 64 -23.79 -45.35 -1.55
CA GLU A 64 -24.92 -44.79 -2.30
C GLU A 64 -24.34 -44.04 -3.51
N GLU A 65 -24.99 -44.15 -4.67
CA GLU A 65 -24.53 -43.64 -5.97
C GLU A 65 -25.65 -42.77 -6.56
N GLU A 66 -25.41 -41.47 -6.74
CA GLU A 66 -26.23 -40.53 -7.51
C GLU A 66 -25.27 -39.41 -7.95
N GLU A 67 -24.72 -39.44 -9.17
CA GLU A 67 -25.29 -39.01 -10.46
C GLU A 67 -24.87 -37.56 -10.82
N GLN A 68 -24.86 -37.26 -12.12
CA GLN A 68 -24.14 -36.11 -12.70
C GLN A 68 -25.10 -35.09 -13.31
N GLU A 69 -25.05 -33.83 -12.85
CA GLU A 69 -25.47 -32.69 -13.67
C GLU A 69 -24.34 -31.66 -13.76
N GLY A 70 -23.62 -31.68 -14.88
CA GLY A 70 -22.59 -30.69 -15.22
C GLY A 70 -23.21 -29.48 -15.93
N VAL A 71 -23.51 -28.41 -15.18
CA VAL A 71 -24.01 -27.15 -15.76
C VAL A 71 -22.84 -26.28 -16.19
N THR A 72 -22.51 -26.32 -17.49
CA THR A 72 -21.54 -25.39 -18.09
C THR A 72 -22.19 -24.03 -18.28
N VAL A 73 -21.67 -22.99 -17.61
CA VAL A 73 -21.98 -21.59 -17.93
C VAL A 73 -20.70 -20.90 -18.39
N GLN A 74 -20.56 -20.77 -19.70
CA GLN A 74 -19.77 -19.71 -20.33
C GLN A 74 -20.76 -18.67 -20.89
N GLN A 75 -20.23 -17.54 -21.39
CA GLN A 75 -21.00 -16.39 -21.93
C GLN A 75 -21.74 -15.57 -20.86
N GLU A 76 -21.92 -14.25 -20.98
CA GLU A 76 -21.28 -13.23 -21.83
C GLU A 76 -21.59 -11.84 -21.23
N ILE A 77 -20.59 -10.99 -21.01
CA ILE A 77 -20.79 -9.53 -20.97
C ILE A 77 -19.62 -8.84 -21.67
N LYS A 78 -19.89 -8.30 -22.86
CA LYS A 78 -19.00 -7.42 -23.63
C LYS A 78 -19.86 -6.51 -24.52
N GLU A 79 -19.93 -5.24 -24.17
CA GLU A 79 -20.34 -4.09 -24.99
C GLU A 79 -19.97 -2.86 -24.13
N GLU A 80 -18.95 -2.05 -24.44
CA GLU A 80 -18.68 -1.24 -25.65
C GLU A 80 -19.72 -0.14 -25.90
N GLN A 81 -19.30 1.11 -25.65
CA GLN A 81 -19.88 2.31 -26.25
C GLN A 81 -18.76 3.21 -26.81
N GLU A 82 -18.13 2.77 -27.89
CA GLU A 82 -17.43 3.71 -28.78
C GLU A 82 -18.45 4.50 -29.61
N VAL A 83 -18.58 5.80 -29.37
CA VAL A 83 -19.30 6.70 -30.29
C VAL A 83 -18.31 7.27 -31.30
N LYS A 84 -18.28 6.67 -32.49
CA LYS A 84 -17.55 7.22 -33.64
C LYS A 84 -18.37 8.31 -34.34
N VAL A 85 -17.78 9.49 -34.51
CA VAL A 85 -18.18 10.49 -35.51
C VAL A 85 -16.99 10.73 -36.42
N GLN A 86 -17.19 10.70 -37.74
CA GLN A 86 -16.11 10.87 -38.70
C GLN A 86 -16.02 12.32 -39.20
N GLN A 87 -14.78 12.78 -39.30
CA GLN A 87 -14.22 13.77 -40.23
C GLN A 87 -15.19 14.62 -41.06
N ASP A 88 -15.00 15.94 -40.94
CA ASP A 88 -14.58 16.76 -42.09
C ASP A 88 -13.39 17.62 -41.66
N GLY A 89 -12.63 18.18 -42.59
CA GLY A 89 -11.42 18.94 -42.26
C GLY A 89 -11.12 20.10 -43.20
N ASP A 90 -10.72 21.23 -42.62
CA ASP A 90 -9.98 22.28 -43.30
C ASP A 90 -8.93 22.86 -42.33
N SER A 91 -7.90 23.49 -42.87
CA SER A 91 -6.72 23.97 -42.16
C SER A 91 -6.76 25.45 -41.85
N GLN A 92 -6.44 25.83 -40.61
CA GLN A 92 -5.74 27.08 -40.33
C GLN A 92 -4.97 27.00 -39.00
N GLN A 93 -3.90 27.78 -38.90
CA GLN A 93 -3.08 27.92 -37.70
C GLN A 93 -3.59 29.11 -36.90
N GLU A 94 -3.83 28.94 -35.61
CA GLU A 94 -3.76 30.04 -34.63
C GLU A 94 -2.96 29.54 -33.41
N ASP A 95 -2.02 30.35 -32.94
CA ASP A 95 -1.22 30.06 -31.76
C ASP A 95 -2.09 30.23 -30.50
N SER A 96 -2.19 29.19 -29.67
CA SER A 96 -2.88 29.24 -28.37
C SER A 96 -1.90 29.00 -27.23
N ASP A 97 -2.16 29.64 -26.09
CA ASP A 97 -1.22 29.79 -24.97
C ASP A 97 -0.93 28.46 -24.25
N SER A 98 0.16 28.42 -23.47
CA SER A 98 0.52 27.22 -22.71
C SER A 98 -0.43 27.01 -21.53
N GLU A 99 -1.55 26.35 -21.77
CA GLU A 99 -2.40 25.81 -20.72
C GLU A 99 -1.56 24.96 -19.75
N LEU A 100 -1.53 25.40 -18.50
CA LEU A 100 -1.02 24.61 -17.39
C LEU A 100 -1.79 23.29 -17.36
N LYS A 101 -1.06 22.18 -17.50
CA LYS A 101 -1.53 20.91 -16.96
C LYS A 101 -1.57 21.03 -15.44
N GLU A 102 -2.68 21.53 -14.93
CA GLU A 102 -3.17 21.02 -13.66
C GLU A 102 -3.33 19.51 -13.85
N GLU A 103 -2.54 18.73 -13.12
CA GLU A 103 -2.88 17.33 -12.90
C GLU A 103 -4.19 17.36 -12.10
N VAL A 104 -5.30 17.13 -12.81
CA VAL A 104 -6.62 16.96 -12.19
C VAL A 104 -6.56 15.64 -11.41
N GLY A 105 -6.04 15.75 -10.18
CA GLY A 105 -6.05 14.67 -9.21
C GLY A 105 -7.47 14.16 -9.07
N LEU A 106 -7.61 12.82 -9.05
CA LEU A 106 -8.89 12.15 -8.90
C LEU A 106 -9.73 12.84 -7.81
N PRO A 107 -10.94 13.35 -8.13
CA PRO A 107 -11.75 14.08 -7.17
C PRO A 107 -11.88 13.29 -5.88
N SER A 108 -11.48 13.90 -4.76
CA SER A 108 -11.51 13.24 -3.47
C SER A 108 -12.93 12.78 -3.18
N GLU A 109 -13.11 11.47 -2.94
CA GLU A 109 -14.41 10.87 -2.58
C GLU A 109 -15.07 11.58 -1.39
N PHE A 110 -14.27 12.30 -0.58
CA PHE A 110 -14.70 13.12 0.54
C PHE A 110 -14.00 14.48 0.49
N ASP A 111 -14.43 15.33 -0.44
CA ASP A 111 -14.04 16.74 -0.45
C ASP A 111 -14.66 17.44 0.77
N ASN A 112 -13.83 17.64 1.81
CA ASN A 112 -14.30 17.97 3.16
C ASN A 112 -15.09 19.29 3.22
N GLU A 113 -14.85 20.23 2.31
CA GLU A 113 -15.50 21.54 2.34
C GLU A 113 -16.97 21.47 1.90
N TYR A 114 -17.33 20.62 0.93
CA TYR A 114 -18.72 20.37 0.56
C TYR A 114 -19.52 19.76 1.72
N LEU A 115 -18.94 18.76 2.39
CA LEU A 115 -19.55 18.10 3.54
C LEU A 115 -19.71 19.06 4.73
N ARG A 116 -18.70 19.90 5.00
CA ARG A 116 -18.77 20.97 6.01
C ARG A 116 -19.84 22.01 5.71
N GLU A 117 -20.06 22.37 4.45
CA GLU A 117 -21.14 23.31 4.10
C GLU A 117 -22.50 22.70 4.41
N MET A 118 -22.74 21.44 4.03
CA MET A 118 -23.98 20.73 4.37
C MET A 118 -24.18 20.59 5.89
N GLU A 119 -23.11 20.35 6.66
CA GLU A 119 -23.17 20.19 8.11
C GLU A 119 -23.46 21.48 8.90
N LYS A 120 -23.39 22.66 8.27
CA LYS A 120 -23.84 23.93 8.88
C LYS A 120 -25.35 23.98 9.04
N GLU A 121 -26.09 23.29 8.18
CA GLU A 121 -27.57 23.26 8.21
C GLU A 121 -28.12 22.19 9.16
N LEU A 122 -27.30 21.20 9.56
CA LEU A 122 -27.70 20.14 10.48
C LEU A 122 -27.69 20.59 11.95
N THR A 123 -28.71 20.18 12.69
CA THR A 123 -28.73 20.22 14.16
C THR A 123 -27.80 19.16 14.77
N GLU A 124 -27.42 19.34 16.04
CA GLU A 124 -26.59 18.36 16.76
C GLU A 124 -27.30 16.99 16.94
N GLU A 125 -28.63 16.98 17.02
CA GLU A 125 -29.43 15.74 17.07
C GLU A 125 -29.38 14.97 15.73
N GLU A 126 -29.39 15.67 14.60
CA GLU A 126 -29.21 15.08 13.28
C GLU A 126 -27.77 14.60 13.05
N LYS A 127 -26.76 15.32 13.56
CA LYS A 127 -25.35 14.91 13.52
C LYS A 127 -25.12 13.62 14.31
N GLU A 128 -25.63 13.54 15.54
CA GLU A 128 -25.53 12.31 16.34
C GLU A 128 -26.34 11.17 15.70
N SER A 129 -27.54 11.43 15.18
CA SER A 129 -28.32 10.44 14.42
C SER A 129 -27.56 9.88 13.22
N ARG A 130 -26.84 10.71 12.47
CA ARG A 130 -25.96 10.28 11.36
C ARG A 130 -24.71 9.53 11.85
N ARG A 131 -24.12 9.94 12.97
CA ARG A 131 -23.01 9.23 13.61
C ARG A 131 -23.42 7.82 14.03
N GLN A 132 -24.59 7.64 14.64
CA GLN A 132 -25.13 6.32 15.00
C GLN A 132 -25.38 5.44 13.75
N GLN A 133 -25.91 6.01 12.66
CA GLN A 133 -26.02 5.29 11.38
C GLN A 133 -24.65 4.89 10.82
N SER A 134 -23.65 5.79 10.88
CA SER A 134 -22.27 5.48 10.50
C SER A 134 -21.62 4.39 11.35
N LEU A 135 -21.93 4.33 12.66
CA LEU A 135 -21.39 3.28 13.55
C LEU A 135 -21.98 1.91 13.18
N SER A 136 -23.29 1.83 12.91
CA SER A 136 -23.90 0.58 12.42
C SER A 136 -23.31 0.13 11.08
N LEU A 137 -22.97 1.07 10.19
CA LEU A 137 -22.25 0.78 8.95
C LEU A 137 -20.78 0.38 9.18
N LYS A 138 -20.09 0.93 10.20
CA LYS A 138 -18.76 0.43 10.66
C LYS A 138 -18.86 -1.03 11.10
N GLU A 139 -19.85 -1.36 11.92
CA GLU A 139 -20.08 -2.73 12.41
C GLU A 139 -20.39 -3.71 11.27
N ALA A 140 -21.24 -3.32 10.32
CA ALA A 140 -21.51 -4.12 9.13
C ALA A 140 -20.24 -4.35 8.28
N GLY A 141 -19.44 -3.29 8.09
CA GLY A 141 -18.14 -3.38 7.42
C GLY A 141 -17.17 -4.30 8.15
N ASN A 142 -17.03 -4.15 9.48
CA ASN A 142 -16.22 -5.04 10.33
C ASN A 142 -16.71 -6.49 10.27
N ALA A 143 -18.02 -6.74 10.15
CA ALA A 143 -18.61 -8.07 10.03
C ALA A 143 -18.45 -8.69 8.62
N HIS A 144 -18.30 -7.89 7.56
CA HIS A 144 -17.84 -8.36 6.24
C HIS A 144 -16.32 -8.62 6.24
N PHE A 145 -15.54 -7.75 6.89
CA PHE A 145 -14.10 -7.89 7.05
C PHE A 145 -13.75 -9.19 7.78
N LYS A 146 -14.37 -9.46 8.94
CA LYS A 146 -14.23 -10.73 9.71
C LYS A 146 -14.73 -11.99 8.96
N ARG A 147 -15.26 -11.86 7.73
CA ARG A 147 -15.63 -12.98 6.83
C ARG A 147 -14.72 -13.14 5.60
N GLY A 148 -13.84 -12.17 5.32
CA GLY A 148 -13.09 -12.10 4.07
C GLY A 148 -13.83 -11.44 2.90
N ASP A 149 -15.02 -10.86 3.14
CA ASP A 149 -15.80 -10.13 2.14
C ASP A 149 -15.23 -8.71 1.94
N TRP A 150 -13.97 -8.60 1.51
CA TRP A 150 -13.21 -7.34 1.52
C TRP A 150 -13.86 -6.25 0.67
N ALA A 151 -14.45 -6.61 -0.47
CA ALA A 151 -15.11 -5.66 -1.37
C ALA A 151 -16.39 -5.09 -0.75
N GLU A 152 -17.15 -5.90 -0.02
CA GLU A 152 -18.36 -5.51 0.70
C GLU A 152 -17.99 -4.62 1.90
N ALA A 153 -16.97 -5.02 2.67
CA ALA A 153 -16.44 -4.22 3.77
C ALA A 153 -16.01 -2.82 3.30
N GLY A 154 -15.25 -2.74 2.19
CA GLY A 154 -14.84 -1.47 1.58
C GLY A 154 -16.00 -0.57 1.16
N ARG A 155 -17.14 -1.15 0.73
CA ARG A 155 -18.36 -0.40 0.44
C ARG A 155 -19.05 0.08 1.71
N SER A 156 -19.25 -0.78 2.71
CA SER A 156 -19.83 -0.40 4.01
C SER A 156 -19.04 0.71 4.72
N TYR A 157 -17.70 0.69 4.68
CA TYR A 157 -16.89 1.79 5.21
C TYR A 157 -17.02 3.09 4.40
N THR A 158 -17.23 3.00 3.08
CA THR A 158 -17.46 4.18 2.23
C THR A 158 -18.85 4.79 2.49
N GLU A 159 -19.87 3.97 2.73
CA GLU A 159 -21.20 4.41 3.15
C GLU A 159 -21.18 4.99 4.57
N ALA A 160 -20.41 4.39 5.50
CA ALA A 160 -20.17 4.97 6.82
C ALA A 160 -19.52 6.36 6.71
N LEU A 161 -18.49 6.52 5.86
CA LEU A 161 -17.81 7.81 5.63
C LEU A 161 -18.71 8.87 4.96
N SER A 162 -19.77 8.49 4.24
CA SER A 162 -20.74 9.46 3.68
C SER A 162 -21.82 9.86 4.69
N MET A 163 -22.11 9.00 5.67
CA MET A 163 -22.99 9.33 6.80
C MET A 163 -22.27 10.13 7.89
N CYS A 164 -21.04 9.74 8.27
CA CYS A 164 -20.31 10.28 9.41
C CYS A 164 -19.97 11.77 9.27
N PRO A 165 -20.54 12.67 10.10
CA PRO A 165 -20.24 14.10 10.01
C PRO A 165 -18.75 14.42 10.22
N VAL A 166 -18.22 15.40 9.47
CA VAL A 166 -16.83 15.88 9.47
C VAL A 166 -16.39 16.43 10.82
N CYS A 167 -17.32 16.84 11.70
CA CYS A 167 -16.98 17.18 13.09
C CYS A 167 -16.47 15.98 13.93
N PHE A 168 -16.76 14.73 13.54
CA PHE A 168 -16.30 13.51 14.20
C PHE A 168 -15.00 12.98 13.57
N SER A 169 -13.93 13.78 13.65
CA SER A 169 -12.64 13.50 12.99
C SER A 169 -12.05 12.13 13.34
N ARG A 170 -12.19 11.67 14.59
CA ARG A 170 -11.63 10.39 15.06
C ARG A 170 -12.36 9.21 14.47
N GLU A 171 -13.68 9.19 14.55
CA GLU A 171 -14.53 8.17 13.95
C GLU A 171 -14.28 8.08 12.43
N ARG A 172 -14.10 9.23 11.76
CA ARG A 172 -13.69 9.27 10.35
C ARG A 172 -12.28 8.70 10.12
N ALA A 173 -11.30 9.00 10.98
CA ALA A 173 -9.95 8.42 10.88
C ALA A 173 -9.95 6.88 11.02
N VAL A 174 -10.75 6.35 11.95
CA VAL A 174 -10.96 4.90 12.12
C VAL A 174 -11.57 4.29 10.86
N LEU A 175 -12.63 4.90 10.31
CA LEU A 175 -13.26 4.44 9.08
C LEU A 175 -12.32 4.44 7.87
N PHE A 176 -11.50 5.49 7.70
CA PHE A 176 -10.48 5.51 6.66
C PHE A 176 -9.44 4.39 6.86
N SER A 177 -8.94 4.14 8.07
CA SER A 177 -7.97 3.05 8.32
C SER A 177 -8.54 1.64 8.14
N ASN A 178 -9.83 1.44 8.47
CA ASN A 178 -10.52 0.18 8.22
C ASN A 178 -10.84 0.00 6.72
N ARG A 179 -11.12 1.08 5.98
CA ARG A 179 -11.24 1.04 4.51
C ARG A 179 -9.90 0.78 3.82
N ALA A 180 -8.81 1.34 4.33
CA ALA A 180 -7.46 1.00 3.90
C ALA A 180 -7.14 -0.48 4.16
N ALA A 181 -7.66 -1.09 5.23
CA ALA A 181 -7.55 -2.52 5.47
C ALA A 181 -8.21 -3.33 4.33
N ALA A 182 -9.47 -3.01 4.01
CA ALA A 182 -10.19 -3.68 2.94
C ALA A 182 -9.49 -3.50 1.57
N ARG A 183 -9.00 -2.29 1.28
CA ARG A 183 -8.24 -1.99 0.05
C ARG A 183 -6.88 -2.71 0.00
N LEU A 184 -6.20 -2.93 1.13
CA LEU A 184 -4.96 -3.72 1.21
C LEU A 184 -5.19 -5.20 0.80
N HIS A 185 -6.22 -5.87 1.33
CA HIS A 185 -6.54 -7.25 0.94
C HIS A 185 -7.00 -7.40 -0.52
N LEU A 186 -7.40 -6.29 -1.17
CA LEU A 186 -7.74 -6.23 -2.59
C LEU A 186 -6.55 -5.83 -3.51
N ASP A 187 -5.33 -5.75 -2.98
CA ASP A 187 -4.10 -5.28 -3.66
C ASP A 187 -4.20 -3.82 -4.19
N LEU A 188 -5.18 -3.04 -3.71
CA LEU A 188 -5.45 -1.64 -4.09
C LEU A 188 -4.54 -0.65 -3.34
N LYS A 189 -3.22 -0.91 -3.35
CA LYS A 189 -2.22 -0.30 -2.46
C LYS A 189 -2.27 1.23 -2.40
N GLU A 190 -2.27 1.93 -3.54
CA GLU A 190 -2.24 3.40 -3.55
C GLU A 190 -3.54 4.01 -3.00
N GLN A 191 -4.70 3.34 -3.17
CA GLN A 191 -5.95 3.79 -2.53
C GLN A 191 -5.91 3.58 -1.01
N ALA A 192 -5.29 2.49 -0.55
CA ALA A 192 -5.09 2.25 0.87
C ALA A 192 -4.09 3.23 1.51
N ILE A 193 -3.02 3.62 0.78
CA ILE A 193 -2.08 4.67 1.18
C ILE A 193 -2.78 6.03 1.30
N SER A 194 -3.66 6.35 0.35
CA SER A 194 -4.48 7.56 0.38
C SER A 194 -5.42 7.58 1.58
N ASP A 195 -6.15 6.48 1.84
CA ASP A 195 -7.01 6.35 3.02
C ASP A 195 -6.22 6.45 4.34
N CYS A 196 -5.10 5.75 4.49
CA CYS A 196 -4.27 5.89 5.70
C CYS A 196 -3.75 7.32 5.88
N SER A 197 -3.39 8.01 4.81
CA SER A 197 -2.95 9.41 4.88
C SER A 197 -4.09 10.34 5.29
N ARG A 198 -5.31 10.12 4.77
CA ARG A 198 -6.53 10.85 5.18
C ARG A 198 -6.93 10.56 6.63
N ALA A 199 -6.66 9.35 7.14
CA ALA A 199 -6.81 9.05 8.56
C ALA A 199 -5.82 9.87 9.42
N LEU A 200 -4.56 9.98 8.99
CA LEU A 200 -3.51 10.70 9.71
C LEU A 200 -3.60 12.23 9.59
N GLU A 201 -4.31 12.75 8.58
CA GLU A 201 -4.74 14.16 8.54
C GLU A 201 -5.79 14.50 9.62
N LEU A 202 -6.55 13.50 10.08
CA LEU A 202 -7.64 13.64 11.05
C LEU A 202 -7.23 13.29 12.48
N ASP A 203 -6.38 12.26 12.65
CA ASP A 203 -5.72 11.92 13.90
C ASP A 203 -4.25 11.49 13.64
N PRO A 204 -3.28 12.43 13.73
CA PRO A 204 -1.88 12.18 13.39
C PRO A 204 -1.17 11.13 14.28
N ASP A 205 -1.73 10.82 15.45
CA ASP A 205 -1.16 9.86 16.41
C ASP A 205 -1.80 8.46 16.27
N TYR A 206 -2.64 8.23 15.24
CA TYR A 206 -3.38 6.98 15.07
C TYR A 206 -2.47 5.82 14.58
N LEU A 207 -1.88 5.12 15.55
CA LEU A 207 -0.87 4.06 15.35
C LEU A 207 -1.27 2.98 14.32
N ARG A 208 -2.56 2.63 14.24
CA ARG A 208 -3.09 1.66 13.26
C ARG A 208 -2.93 2.15 11.82
N ALA A 209 -3.17 3.43 11.56
CA ALA A 209 -2.98 4.03 10.25
C ALA A 209 -1.49 4.22 9.92
N LEU A 210 -0.65 4.59 10.90
CA LEU A 210 0.81 4.63 10.72
C LEU A 210 1.36 3.25 10.33
N LEU A 211 1.05 2.20 11.11
CA LEU A 211 1.51 0.83 10.84
C LEU A 211 1.08 0.33 9.47
N ARG A 212 -0.22 0.46 9.14
CA ARG A 212 -0.75 0.03 7.84
C ARG A 212 -0.15 0.83 6.69
N ARG A 213 0.11 2.14 6.85
CA ARG A 213 0.74 2.95 5.79
C ARG A 213 2.21 2.59 5.62
N ALA A 214 2.95 2.36 6.70
CA ALA A 214 4.33 1.89 6.64
C ALA A 214 4.44 0.54 5.92
N GLU A 215 3.58 -0.43 6.26
CA GLU A 215 3.44 -1.71 5.57
C GLU A 215 3.16 -1.56 4.06
N LEU A 216 2.23 -0.66 3.69
CA LEU A 216 1.92 -0.34 2.29
C LEU A 216 3.07 0.38 1.56
N TYR A 217 3.83 1.23 2.25
CA TYR A 217 5.01 1.90 1.72
C TYR A 217 6.15 0.90 1.46
N GLU A 218 6.37 -0.07 2.34
CA GLU A 218 7.28 -1.19 2.06
C GLU A 218 6.82 -1.99 0.82
N GLN A 219 5.53 -2.30 0.74
CA GLN A 219 4.92 -2.99 -0.40
C GLN A 219 4.88 -2.16 -1.71
N THR A 220 5.37 -0.91 -1.70
CA THR A 220 5.51 -0.03 -2.87
C THR A 220 6.93 0.56 -3.02
N GLU A 221 7.94 -0.02 -2.34
CA GLU A 221 9.36 0.40 -2.31
C GLU A 221 9.64 1.84 -1.84
N LYS A 222 8.65 2.49 -1.19
CA LYS A 222 8.73 3.79 -0.52
C LYS A 222 9.40 3.61 0.86
N LEU A 223 10.61 3.07 0.86
CA LEU A 223 11.27 2.53 2.05
C LEU A 223 11.64 3.60 3.10
N ASP A 224 11.94 4.83 2.65
CA ASP A 224 12.28 5.94 3.55
C ASP A 224 11.02 6.43 4.29
N GLU A 225 9.91 6.55 3.58
CA GLU A 225 8.60 6.92 4.11
C GLU A 225 8.03 5.84 5.04
N ALA A 226 8.23 4.56 4.72
CA ALA A 226 7.93 3.44 5.61
C ALA A 226 8.70 3.54 6.93
N LEU A 227 10.01 3.81 6.86
CA LEU A 227 10.86 3.96 8.04
C LEU A 227 10.44 5.16 8.90
N GLU A 228 10.03 6.28 8.30
CA GLU A 228 9.54 7.45 9.02
C GLU A 228 8.25 7.14 9.82
N ASP A 229 7.28 6.45 9.22
CA ASP A 229 6.04 6.09 9.91
C ASP A 229 6.26 5.02 10.99
N TYR A 230 7.13 4.02 10.77
CA TYR A 230 7.52 3.09 11.83
C TYR A 230 8.26 3.81 12.99
N GLN A 231 9.07 4.84 12.71
CA GLN A 231 9.71 5.63 13.77
C GLN A 231 8.67 6.37 14.63
N LYS A 232 7.64 7.00 14.02
CA LYS A 232 6.52 7.63 14.75
C LYS A 232 5.77 6.63 15.63
N VAL A 233 5.58 5.39 15.16
CA VAL A 233 5.01 4.32 15.99
C VAL A 233 5.90 4.04 17.21
N LEU A 234 7.23 3.94 17.02
CA LEU A 234 8.17 3.68 18.12
C LEU A 234 8.33 4.85 19.11
N GLU A 235 8.03 6.09 18.70
CA GLU A 235 7.93 7.24 19.61
C GLU A 235 6.72 7.16 20.56
N ARG A 236 5.72 6.33 20.24
CA ARG A 236 4.47 6.17 21.01
C ARG A 236 4.38 4.82 21.71
N ASP A 237 4.69 3.74 21.00
CA ASP A 237 4.85 2.38 21.51
C ASP A 237 6.27 1.86 21.19
N PRO A 238 7.26 2.10 22.08
CA PRO A 238 8.63 1.60 21.90
C PRO A 238 8.75 0.06 21.94
N ASN A 239 7.68 -0.66 22.29
CA ASN A 239 7.67 -2.12 22.32
C ASN A 239 7.08 -2.75 21.05
N ASN A 240 6.52 -1.94 20.15
CA ASN A 240 5.81 -2.40 18.96
C ASN A 240 6.65 -3.35 18.10
N VAL A 241 6.32 -4.64 18.10
CA VAL A 241 7.16 -5.67 17.47
C VAL A 241 7.32 -5.45 15.95
N PRO A 242 6.26 -5.16 15.16
CA PRO A 242 6.38 -4.82 13.75
C PRO A 242 7.34 -3.65 13.49
N ALA A 243 7.09 -2.49 14.13
CA ALA A 243 7.88 -1.30 13.90
C ALA A 243 9.34 -1.47 14.35
N ARG A 244 9.61 -2.24 15.43
CA ARG A 244 10.97 -2.59 15.85
C ARG A 244 11.71 -3.46 14.83
N GLN A 245 11.03 -4.44 14.23
CA GLN A 245 11.63 -5.30 13.21
C GLN A 245 11.94 -4.50 11.94
N ALA A 246 10.99 -3.68 11.48
CA ALA A 246 11.18 -2.84 10.31
C ALA A 246 12.29 -1.79 10.52
N ALA A 247 12.33 -1.12 11.68
CA ALA A 247 13.39 -0.15 12.01
C ALA A 247 14.80 -0.76 12.11
N MET A 248 14.92 -2.07 12.33
CA MET A 248 16.22 -2.78 12.25
C MET A 248 16.59 -3.17 10.81
N ARG A 249 15.60 -3.53 9.97
CA ARG A 249 15.81 -4.02 8.60
C ARG A 249 15.94 -2.91 7.55
N LEU A 250 15.04 -1.93 7.57
CA LEU A 250 14.92 -0.90 6.55
C LEU A 250 16.18 -0.05 6.33
N PRO A 251 16.94 0.39 7.36
CA PRO A 251 18.13 1.21 7.14
C PRO A 251 19.18 0.55 6.24
N GLN A 252 19.35 -0.78 6.32
CA GLN A 252 20.26 -1.50 5.43
C GLN A 252 19.72 -1.58 3.99
N GLN A 253 18.43 -1.84 3.83
CA GLN A 253 17.78 -1.92 2.51
C GLN A 253 17.75 -0.56 1.79
N ILE A 254 17.50 0.52 2.53
CA ILE A 254 17.59 1.90 2.04
C ILE A 254 19.02 2.21 1.59
N GLN A 255 20.04 1.86 2.38
CA GLN A 255 21.44 2.07 1.98
C GLN A 255 21.80 1.28 0.72
N GLU A 256 21.41 0.00 0.63
CA GLU A 256 21.67 -0.85 -0.54
C GLU A 256 20.96 -0.33 -1.80
N ARG A 257 19.69 0.10 -1.69
CA ARG A 257 18.96 0.79 -2.77
C ARG A 257 19.70 2.05 -3.21
N ASN A 258 20.12 2.87 -2.24
CA ASN A 258 20.81 4.13 -2.50
C ASN A 258 22.22 3.93 -3.08
N GLU A 259 22.90 2.81 -2.80
CA GLU A 259 24.17 2.44 -3.45
C GLU A 259 23.97 1.99 -4.90
N LYS A 260 23.00 1.11 -5.16
CA LYS A 260 22.63 0.70 -6.54
C LYS A 260 22.25 1.89 -7.41
N LEU A 261 21.43 2.81 -6.88
CA LEU A 261 21.04 4.04 -7.57
C LEU A 261 22.24 4.96 -7.87
N LYS A 262 23.20 5.10 -6.94
CA LYS A 262 24.44 5.86 -7.19
C LYS A 262 25.26 5.25 -8.34
N ASP A 263 25.47 3.93 -8.34
CA ASP A 263 26.24 3.26 -9.39
C ASP A 263 25.57 3.37 -10.76
N GLU A 264 24.24 3.21 -10.83
CA GLU A 264 23.47 3.46 -12.06
C GLU A 264 23.61 4.90 -12.56
N MET A 265 23.44 5.90 -11.67
CA MET A 265 23.60 7.31 -12.03
C MET A 265 25.01 7.63 -12.49
N ILE A 266 26.03 7.06 -11.83
CA ILE A 266 27.44 7.21 -12.22
C ILE A 266 27.71 6.56 -13.58
N SER A 267 27.10 5.41 -13.91
CA SER A 267 27.21 4.83 -15.25
C SER A 267 26.55 5.72 -16.31
N LYS A 268 25.29 6.11 -16.09
CA LYS A 268 24.54 6.99 -17.01
C LYS A 268 25.27 8.32 -17.26
N LEU A 269 25.90 8.89 -16.21
CA LEU A 269 26.73 10.09 -16.32
C LEU A 269 28.06 9.84 -17.08
N LYS A 270 28.71 8.69 -16.88
CA LYS A 270 29.89 8.28 -17.67
C LYS A 270 29.54 8.12 -19.14
N ASP A 271 28.40 7.51 -19.47
CA ASP A 271 27.96 7.32 -20.85
C ASP A 271 27.63 8.65 -21.55
N LEU A 272 26.94 9.56 -20.86
CA LEU A 272 26.71 10.93 -21.33
C LEU A 272 28.02 11.70 -21.55
N GLY A 273 28.97 11.61 -20.59
CA GLY A 273 30.30 12.21 -20.74
C GLY A 273 31.07 11.61 -21.92
N ASN A 274 31.02 10.29 -22.12
CA ASN A 274 31.64 9.62 -23.26
C ASN A 274 31.00 10.05 -24.59
N MET A 275 29.69 10.31 -24.65
CA MET A 275 29.03 10.82 -25.85
C MET A 275 29.62 12.19 -26.27
N ILE A 276 29.85 13.07 -25.30
CA ILE A 276 30.43 14.42 -25.53
C ILE A 276 31.94 14.35 -25.84
N LEU A 277 32.67 13.41 -25.22
CA LEU A 277 34.13 13.32 -25.30
C LEU A 277 34.64 12.52 -26.52
N ARG A 278 33.86 11.57 -27.05
CA ARG A 278 34.22 10.73 -28.22
C ARG A 278 34.69 11.54 -29.45
N PRO A 279 34.04 12.63 -29.88
CA PRO A 279 34.51 13.47 -31.00
C PRO A 279 35.91 14.07 -30.82
N PHE A 280 36.40 14.17 -29.58
CA PHE A 280 37.72 14.72 -29.23
C PHE A 280 38.76 13.61 -28.95
N GLY A 281 38.43 12.33 -29.17
CA GLY A 281 39.30 11.20 -28.84
C GLY A 281 39.45 10.95 -27.33
N LEU A 282 38.56 11.53 -26.52
CA LEU A 282 38.58 11.47 -25.05
C LEU A 282 37.51 10.50 -24.52
N SER A 283 37.69 10.08 -23.26
CA SER A 283 36.73 9.24 -22.53
C SER A 283 36.73 9.58 -21.05
N THR A 284 35.58 9.40 -20.38
CA THR A 284 35.45 9.50 -18.92
C THR A 284 36.35 8.51 -18.17
N ASN A 285 36.76 7.42 -18.81
CA ASN A 285 37.61 6.39 -18.22
C ASN A 285 39.03 6.89 -17.90
N ASN A 286 39.44 8.02 -18.51
CA ASN A 286 40.70 8.69 -18.20
C ASN A 286 40.59 9.61 -16.96
N PHE A 287 39.39 9.83 -16.42
CA PHE A 287 39.16 10.69 -15.25
C PHE A 287 38.92 9.83 -14.01
N GLN A 288 39.85 9.88 -13.06
CA GLN A 288 39.73 9.21 -11.77
C GLN A 288 39.20 10.20 -10.73
N VAL A 289 38.07 9.86 -10.11
CA VAL A 289 37.47 10.64 -9.02
C VAL A 289 37.88 10.01 -7.70
N ASN A 290 38.68 10.73 -6.91
CA ASN A 290 39.09 10.32 -5.58
C ASN A 290 38.36 11.20 -4.55
N GLN A 291 37.50 10.59 -3.74
CA GLN A 291 36.84 11.25 -2.62
C GLN A 291 37.69 11.11 -1.36
N ASP A 292 37.93 12.21 -0.66
CA ASP A 292 38.52 12.20 0.68
C ASP A 292 37.46 11.80 1.71
N SER A 293 37.63 10.64 2.33
CA SER A 293 36.74 10.09 3.36
C SER A 293 36.62 10.94 4.62
N THR A 294 37.54 11.89 4.82
CA THR A 294 37.62 12.75 6.02
C THR A 294 36.96 14.12 5.84
N SER A 295 36.90 14.64 4.62
CA SER A 295 36.29 15.94 4.30
C SER A 295 35.07 15.86 3.38
N GLY A 296 34.83 14.70 2.78
CA GLY A 296 33.81 14.51 1.73
C GLY A 296 34.18 15.14 0.38
N ALA A 297 35.32 15.83 0.28
CA ALA A 297 35.73 16.55 -0.92
C ALA A 297 36.10 15.58 -2.06
N TYR A 298 35.63 15.89 -3.27
CA TYR A 298 35.96 15.15 -4.48
C TYR A 298 37.12 15.82 -5.22
N SER A 299 38.17 15.05 -5.53
CA SER A 299 39.25 15.45 -6.42
C SER A 299 39.18 14.66 -7.73
N ILE A 300 39.38 15.32 -8.86
CA ILE A 300 39.28 14.70 -10.19
C ILE A 300 40.64 14.78 -10.87
N ASN A 301 41.26 13.63 -11.10
CA ASN A 301 42.59 13.50 -11.72
C ASN A 301 42.45 12.92 -13.13
N PHE A 302 43.08 13.57 -14.13
CA PHE A 302 43.11 13.06 -15.50
C PHE A 302 44.38 12.23 -15.73
N VAL A 303 44.22 10.92 -15.89
CA VAL A 303 45.30 9.97 -16.16
C VAL A 303 45.40 9.73 -17.66
N GLN A 304 46.43 10.31 -18.28
CA GLN A 304 46.78 10.03 -19.67
C GLN A 304 47.42 8.63 -19.77
N ASN A 305 46.70 7.66 -20.32
CA ASN A 305 47.28 6.37 -20.69
C ASN A 305 48.26 6.58 -21.86
N PRO A 306 49.58 6.32 -21.71
CA PRO A 306 50.59 6.72 -22.69
C PRO A 306 50.53 5.96 -24.03
N ASN A 307 49.74 4.89 -24.12
CA ASN A 307 49.64 4.05 -25.32
C ASN A 307 48.68 4.58 -26.41
N ASN A 308 47.92 5.66 -26.17
CA ASN A 308 46.91 6.13 -27.15
C ASN A 308 47.49 7.03 -28.26
N ASN A 309 48.77 7.39 -28.22
CA ASN A 309 49.43 8.31 -29.16
C ASN A 309 49.92 7.63 -30.47
N ASN A 310 49.20 6.63 -30.99
CA ASN A 310 49.74 5.82 -32.11
C ASN A 310 48.74 5.30 -33.15
N ARG A 311 47.79 6.14 -33.59
CA ARG A 311 47.46 6.32 -35.03
C ARG A 311 46.52 7.49 -35.30
#